data_AF-A0A933ZRP2-F1
#
_entry.id   AF-A0A933ZRP2-F1
#
_cell.length_a   1.000
_cell.length_b   1.000
_cell.length_c   1.000
_cell.angle_alpha   90.00
_cell.angle_beta   90.00
_cell.angle_gamma   90.00
#
_symmetry.space_group_name_H-M   'P 1'
#
loop_
_entity.id
_entity.type
_entity.pdbx_description
1 polymer ?
#
loop_
_entity_poly.entity_id
_entity_poly.type
_entity_poly.pdbx_seq_one_letter_code
_entity_poly.pdbx_strand_id
1 'polypeptide(L)'
;MSTDLGSASDSVMARVNLTLDPVSYEKLSRYAKASGAPCAAAARRLLCEALEHREERARRARLAADYAAGRSDARELLRDLEAPELELLTDDDEEG
;
A
#
# COMPACT_ATOMS: atom_id res chain seq x y z
N MET A 1 29.72 35.62 8.46
CA MET A 1 28.55 35.11 9.23
C MET A 1 28.29 33.71 8.70
N SER A 2 28.97 32.72 9.28
CA SER A 2 28.38 31.73 10.21
C SER A 2 27.19 31.00 9.57
N THR A 3 27.42 29.88 8.89
CA THR A 3 27.52 28.47 9.39
C THR A 3 26.20 27.92 9.90
N ASP A 4 25.67 26.94 9.17
CA ASP A 4 25.00 25.76 9.72
C ASP A 4 25.23 24.65 8.67
N LEU A 5 26.37 23.95 8.62
CA LEU A 5 26.81 22.87 9.52
C LEU A 5 25.66 21.94 9.92
N GLY A 6 25.39 21.00 9.02
CA GLY A 6 25.01 19.62 9.35
C GLY A 6 24.10 19.45 10.56
N SER A 7 22.78 19.48 10.33
CA SER A 7 21.88 18.66 11.13
C SER A 7 22.18 17.20 10.80
N ALA A 8 23.28 16.68 11.35
CA ALA A 8 23.33 15.29 11.73
C ALA A 8 22.18 15.12 12.71
N SER A 9 21.02 14.71 12.19
CA SER A 9 19.85 14.41 12.99
C SER A 9 20.32 13.39 14.01
N ASP A 10 20.49 13.84 15.26
CA ASP A 10 20.72 12.98 16.41
C ASP A 10 19.43 12.16 16.52
N SER A 11 19.39 11.04 15.78
CA SER A 11 18.22 10.20 15.63
C SER A 11 18.03 9.51 16.97
N VAL A 12 17.32 10.17 17.88
CA VAL A 12 16.93 9.62 19.17
C VAL A 12 16.10 8.36 18.87
N MET A 13 16.68 7.19 19.14
CA MET A 13 15.95 5.94 19.04
C MET A 13 14.90 5.88 20.15
N ALA A 14 13.63 6.01 19.78
CA ALA A 14 12.53 5.80 20.70
C ALA A 14 12.55 4.35 21.22
N ARG A 15 12.48 4.19 22.54
CA ARG A 15 12.45 2.87 23.18
C ARG A 15 11.01 2.43 23.39
N VAL A 16 10.68 1.23 22.91
CA VAL A 16 9.38 0.58 23.10
C VAL A 16 9.57 -0.68 23.92
N ASN A 17 8.78 -0.85 24.98
CA ASN A 17 8.73 -2.11 25.74
C ASN A 17 7.59 -2.96 25.18
N LEU A 18 7.92 -4.16 24.70
CA LEU A 18 6.96 -5.09 24.12
C LEU A 18 6.85 -6.35 24.99
N THR A 19 5.65 -6.64 25.46
CA THR A 19 5.34 -7.90 26.13
C THR A 19 4.82 -8.89 25.11
N LEU A 20 5.41 -10.09 25.10
CA LEU A 20 5.04 -11.18 24.21
C LEU A 20 4.56 -12.37 25.04
N ASP A 21 3.60 -13.13 24.51
CA ASP A 21 3.30 -14.45 25.05
C ASP A 21 4.52 -15.38 24.87
N PRO A 22 4.62 -16.46 25.67
CA PRO A 22 5.77 -17.36 25.64
C PRO A 22 6.04 -17.95 24.24
N VAL A 23 5.00 -18.26 23.48
CA VAL A 23 5.11 -18.89 22.16
C VAL A 23 5.67 -17.89 21.15
N SER A 24 5.16 -16.66 21.15
CA SER A 24 5.67 -15.59 20.27
C SER A 24 7.11 -15.22 20.61
N TYR A 25 7.45 -15.15 21.90
CA TYR A 25 8.83 -14.90 22.31
C TYR A 25 9.77 -16.03 21.88
N GLU A 26 9.36 -17.29 22.00
CA GLU A 26 10.17 -18.43 21.56
C GLU A 26 10.44 -18.38 20.05
N LYS A 27 9.40 -18.08 19.24
CA LYS A 27 9.54 -17.91 17.78
C LYS A 27 10.53 -16.80 17.44
N LEU A 28 10.40 -15.63 18.10
CA LEU A 28 11.32 -14.51 17.93
C LEU A 28 12.75 -14.89 18.32
N SER A 29 12.93 -15.58 19.46
CA SER A 29 14.23 -16.05 19.93
C SER A 29 14.88 -17.03 18.95
N ARG A 30 14.12 -17.97 18.41
CA ARG A 30 14.59 -18.93 17.42
C ARG A 30 15.02 -18.23 16.13
N TYR A 31 14.23 -17.28 15.65
CA TYR A 31 14.58 -16.46 14.49
C TYR A 31 15.83 -15.62 14.72
N ALA A 32 15.96 -14.98 15.89
CA ALA A 32 17.16 -14.23 16.27
C ALA A 32 18.42 -15.11 16.29
N LYS A 33 18.32 -16.31 16.86
CA LYS A 33 19.41 -17.30 16.86
C LYS A 33 19.78 -17.74 15.45
N ALA A 34 18.79 -18.08 14.62
CA ALA A 34 19.02 -18.52 13.24
C ALA A 34 19.66 -17.43 12.37
N SER A 35 19.32 -16.16 12.62
CA SER A 35 19.89 -15.01 11.91
C SER A 35 21.19 -14.46 12.50
N GLY A 36 21.69 -15.04 13.59
CA GLY A 36 22.89 -14.57 14.29
C GLY A 36 22.76 -13.14 14.84
N ALA A 37 21.54 -12.64 15.02
CA ALA A 37 21.27 -11.25 15.37
C ALA A 37 20.77 -11.11 16.82
N PRO A 38 21.02 -9.96 17.47
CA PRO A 38 20.38 -9.65 18.76
C PRO A 38 18.86 -9.67 18.64
N CYS A 39 18.17 -10.14 19.69
CA CYS A 39 16.71 -10.26 19.71
C CYS A 39 15.99 -8.95 19.36
N ALA A 40 16.48 -7.81 19.86
CA ALA A 40 15.92 -6.50 19.53
C ALA A 40 16.09 -6.12 18.05
N ALA A 41 17.21 -6.49 17.43
CA ALA A 41 17.44 -6.24 16.00
C ALA A 41 16.54 -7.13 15.13
N ALA A 42 16.37 -8.39 15.52
CA ALA A 42 15.44 -9.32 14.89
C ALA A 42 14.00 -8.83 14.99
N ALA A 43 13.56 -8.38 16.18
CA ALA A 43 12.22 -7.82 16.37
C ALA A 43 11.99 -6.58 15.51
N ARG A 44 12.98 -5.67 15.46
CA ARG A 44 12.91 -4.47 14.61
C ARG A 44 12.78 -4.83 13.13
N ARG A 45 13.55 -5.80 12.64
CA ARG A 45 13.45 -6.27 11.24
C ARG A 45 12.05 -6.78 10.92
N LEU A 46 11.53 -7.67 11.76
CA LEU A 46 10.17 -8.22 11.57
C LEU A 46 9.09 -7.13 11.60
N LEU A 47 9.24 -6.11 12.46
CA LEU A 47 8.33 -4.97 12.49
C LEU A 47 8.41 -4.14 11.20
N CYS A 48 9.61 -3.85 10.69
CA CYS A 48 9.80 -3.17 9.40
C CYS A 48 9.15 -3.95 8.26
N GLU A 49 9.45 -5.24 8.15
CA GLU A 49 8.88 -6.13 7.12
C GLU A 49 7.35 -6.16 7.19
N ALA A 50 6.78 -6.25 8.40
CA ALA A 50 5.34 -6.26 8.59
C ALA A 50 4.67 -4.93 8.17
N LEU A 51 5.33 -3.79 8.42
CA LEU A 51 4.86 -2.48 8.00
C LEU A 51 4.92 -2.33 6.48
N GLU A 52 6.04 -2.70 5.85
CA GLU A 52 6.20 -2.69 4.39
C GLU A 52 5.14 -3.57 3.72
N HIS A 53 4.90 -4.78 4.25
CA HIS A 53 3.83 -5.65 3.75
C HIS A 53 2.42 -5.07 3.92
N ARG A 54 2.18 -4.30 4.98
CA ARG A 54 0.90 -3.61 5.18
C ARG A 54 0.72 -2.50 4.16
N GLU A 55 1.75 -1.69 3.93
CA GLU A 55 1.75 -0.60 2.98
C GLU A 55 1.58 -1.09 1.55
N GLU A 56 2.31 -2.14 1.16
CA GLU A 56 2.21 -2.72 -0.17
C GLU A 56 0.80 -3.30 -0.42
N ARG A 57 0.17 -3.93 0.58
CA ARG A 57 -1.23 -4.38 0.47
C ARG A 57 -2.18 -3.20 0.29
N ALA A 58 -2.00 -2.13 1.05
CA ALA A 58 -2.83 -0.92 0.92
C ALA A 58 -2.66 -0.29 -0.47
N ARG A 59 -1.42 -0.21 -0.97
CA ARG A 59 -1.11 0.28 -2.31
C ARG A 59 -1.77 -0.57 -3.39
N ARG A 60 -1.70 -1.90 -3.31
CA ARG A 60 -2.37 -2.80 -4.26
C ARG A 60 -3.89 -2.64 -4.24
N ALA A 61 -4.48 -2.51 -3.06
CA ALA A 61 -5.92 -2.27 -2.94
C ALA A 61 -6.31 -0.93 -3.61
N ARG A 62 -5.52 0.12 -3.39
CA ARG A 62 -5.72 1.42 -4.04
C ARG A 62 -5.59 1.32 -5.56
N LEU A 63 -4.54 0.69 -6.07
CA LEU A 63 -4.36 0.49 -7.52
C LEU A 63 -5.53 -0.29 -8.14
N ALA A 64 -6.04 -1.31 -7.45
CA ALA A 64 -7.20 -2.06 -7.92
C ALA A 64 -8.48 -1.21 -7.95
N ALA A 65 -8.68 -0.35 -6.94
CA ALA A 65 -9.80 0.57 -6.89
C ALA A 65 -9.71 1.64 -7.99
N ASP A 66 -8.53 2.24 -8.18
CA ASP A 66 -8.28 3.25 -9.22
C ASP A 66 -8.47 2.64 -10.62
N TYR A 67 -8.00 1.40 -10.84
CA TYR A 67 -8.23 0.68 -12.10
C TYR A 67 -9.72 0.37 -12.33
N ALA A 68 -10.46 -0.02 -11.29
CA ALA A 68 -11.89 -0.28 -11.39
C ALA A 68 -12.68 1.01 -11.69
N ALA A 69 -12.32 2.13 -11.06
CA ALA A 69 -12.91 3.44 -11.34
C ALA A 69 -12.65 3.86 -12.78
N GLY A 70 -11.41 3.82 -13.25
CA GLY A 70 -11.09 4.18 -14.64
C GLY A 70 -11.79 3.29 -15.68
N ARG A 71 -12.05 2.01 -15.36
CA ARG A 71 -12.88 1.13 -16.21
C ARG A 71 -14.36 1.51 -16.21
N SER A 72 -14.87 2.05 -15.10
CA SER A 72 -16.23 2.57 -15.02
C SER A 72 -16.36 3.83 -15.87
N ASP A 73 -15.44 4.79 -15.67
CA ASP A 73 -15.42 6.05 -16.40
C ASP A 73 -15.30 5.81 -17.91
N ALA A 74 -14.43 4.89 -18.33
CA ALA A 74 -14.29 4.52 -19.74
C ALA A 74 -15.56 3.88 -20.34
N ARG A 75 -16.34 3.14 -19.54
CA ARG A 75 -17.61 2.55 -19.98
C ARG A 75 -18.72 3.59 -20.08
N GLU A 76 -18.71 4.57 -19.18
CA GLU A 76 -19.65 5.69 -19.21
C GLU A 76 -19.39 6.57 -20.44
N LEU A 77 -18.12 6.93 -20.69
CA LEU A 77 -17.73 7.65 -21.90
C LEU A 77 -18.09 6.90 -23.19
N LEU A 78 -17.92 5.57 -23.25
CA LEU A 78 -18.34 4.80 -24.41
C LEU A 78 -19.87 4.85 -24.61
N ARG A 79 -20.65 4.75 -23.54
CA ARG A 79 -22.12 4.92 -23.64
C ARG A 79 -22.51 6.30 -24.13
N ASP A 80 -21.86 7.35 -23.63
CA ASP A 80 -22.15 8.72 -24.05
C ASP A 80 -21.80 8.96 -25.52
N LEU A 81 -20.79 8.26 -26.05
CA LEU A 81 -20.41 8.33 -27.46
C LEU A 81 -21.29 7.45 -28.37
N GLU A 82 -21.70 6.27 -27.89
CA GLU A 82 -22.57 5.34 -28.64
C GLU A 82 -24.05 5.77 -28.62
N ALA A 83 -24.51 6.49 -27.59
CA ALA A 83 -25.90 6.96 -27.49
C ALA A 83 -26.36 7.83 -28.68
N PRO A 84 -25.60 8.85 -29.14
CA PRO A 84 -25.98 9.62 -30.32
C PRO A 84 -25.95 8.79 -31.61
N GLU A 85 -25.05 7.81 -31.73
CA GLU A 85 -25.01 6.92 -32.91
C GLU A 85 -26.23 5.98 -32.95
N LEU A 86 -26.71 5.54 -31.78
CA LEU A 86 -27.93 4.72 -31.67
C LEU A 86 -29.22 5.54 -31.90
N GLU A 87 -29.27 6.79 -31.44
CA GLU A 87 -30.41 7.70 -31.69
C GLU A 87 -30.58 7.99 -33.19
N LEU A 88 -29.47 8.25 -33.90
CA LEU A 88 -29.47 8.43 -35.36
C LEU A 88 -29.93 7.19 -36.13
N LEU A 89 -29.63 5.99 -35.61
CA LEU A 89 -30.04 4.74 -36.24
C LEU A 89 -31.52 4.42 -36.00
N THR A 90 -32.09 4.82 -34.86
CA THR A 90 -33.52 4.62 -34.55
C THR A 90 -34.45 5.60 -35.26
N ASP A 91 -33.97 6.80 -35.61
CA ASP A 91 -34.76 7.78 -36.38
C ASP A 91 -34.96 7.34 -37.86
N ASP A 92 -34.06 6.52 -38.40
CA ASP A 92 -34.16 5.96 -39.76
C ASP A 92 -35.13 4.75 -39.85
N ASP A 93 -35.57 4.19 -38.71
CA ASP A 93 -36.47 3.03 -38.64
C ASP A 93 -37.97 3.42 -38.46
N GLU A 94 -38.30 4.70 -38.27
CA GLU A 94 -39.71 5.16 -38.12
C GLU A 94 -40.40 5.64 -39.42
N GLU A 95 -39.71 5.63 -40.58
CA GLU A 95 -40.35 5.78 -41.89
C GLU A 95 -40.52 4.42 -42.60
N GLY A 96 -41.49 3.64 -42.12
CA GLY A 96 -42.01 2.43 -42.76
C GLY A 96 -43.53 2.47 -42.93
#